data_AF-A0A518DMH2-F1
#
_entry.id   AF-A0A518DMH2-F1
#
_cell.length_a   1.000
_cell.length_b   1.000
_cell.length_c   1.000
_cell.angle_alpha   90.00
_cell.angle_beta   90.00
_cell.angle_gamma   90.00
#
_symmetry.space_group_name_H-M   'P 1'
#
loop_
_entity.id
_entity.type
_entity.pdbx_description
1 polymer ?
#
loop_
_entity_poly.entity_id
_entity_poly.type
_entity_poly.pdbx_seq_one_letter_code
_entity_poly.pdbx_strand_id
1 'polypeptide(L)'
;MMTTAAQQKLRVSREGISLLEVIISIGVISIGLLGVLSVLPLAGRRVVQGSIEDGKSMQGQAWTDEFQTRGYADPNSWVTSAGAALPPGGTPTPVLIDPHHVAVRRALGTPVDFPFTDRDNDISTNEAPFSIPRISVRNSLTGPPLDLMAANLIFTSQNDLVFSQPADTKLPPVQEMYDAVISNRRMSAGHFSWMAMIVPLDSSGKDWRLSVVVFHDRDPDMSLDASPANDDGLKTLSNERVATVSNFMGNAGIGGGPMEIRSTDKASVKVKKGDWVLLSSGGAPTSFHQWYRVADTDPDPVNTAGVFTREVLLEGADWPSPGIGTTSMTMVKGVVGVYESTFRLETNSLFH
;
A
#
# COMPACT_ATOMS: atom_id res chain seq x y z
N MET A 1 -97.00 0.44 25.69
CA MET A 1 -96.17 -0.14 24.61
C MET A 1 -94.71 0.04 24.99
N MET A 2 -94.10 -0.98 25.59
CA MET A 2 -92.68 -0.97 25.99
C MET A 2 -91.87 -1.68 24.91
N THR A 3 -90.95 -0.95 24.27
CA THR A 3 -89.95 -1.46 23.34
C THR A 3 -88.74 -1.97 24.13
N THR A 4 -88.55 -3.30 24.16
CA THR A 4 -87.43 -3.95 24.83
C THR A 4 -86.20 -3.96 23.91
N ALA A 5 -85.18 -3.18 24.26
CA ALA A 5 -83.88 -3.19 23.59
C ALA A 5 -83.08 -4.45 23.99
N ALA A 6 -82.73 -5.28 23.01
CA ALA A 6 -81.88 -6.45 23.21
C ALA A 6 -80.40 -6.02 23.32
N GLN A 7 -79.82 -6.10 24.52
CA GLN A 7 -78.38 -5.99 24.73
C GLN A 7 -77.67 -7.25 24.21
N GLN A 8 -77.01 -7.13 23.05
CA GLN A 8 -76.18 -8.18 22.48
C GLN A 8 -74.81 -8.16 23.16
N LYS A 9 -74.60 -9.10 24.09
CA LYS A 9 -73.36 -9.28 24.84
C LYS A 9 -72.28 -9.87 23.92
N LEU A 10 -71.35 -9.04 23.45
CA LEU A 10 -70.16 -9.47 22.68
C LEU A 10 -69.36 -10.47 23.52
N ARG A 11 -69.42 -11.76 23.15
CA ARG A 11 -68.55 -12.80 23.71
C ARG A 11 -67.17 -12.63 23.11
N VAL A 12 -66.21 -12.20 23.91
CA VAL A 12 -64.80 -12.25 23.55
C VAL A 12 -64.40 -13.72 23.51
N SER A 13 -64.22 -14.26 22.31
CA SER A 13 -63.65 -15.60 22.09
C SER A 13 -62.21 -15.57 22.62
N ARG A 14 -61.89 -16.43 23.58
CA ARG A 14 -60.51 -16.65 24.00
C ARG A 14 -59.92 -17.70 23.06
N GLU A 15 -59.19 -17.24 22.05
CA GLU A 15 -58.42 -18.12 21.19
C GLU A 15 -57.22 -18.65 21.97
N GLY A 16 -57.13 -19.97 22.13
CA GLY A 16 -55.99 -20.62 22.76
C GLY A 16 -54.82 -20.62 21.79
N ILE A 17 -53.71 -19.97 22.17
CA ILE A 17 -52.46 -20.01 21.40
C ILE A 17 -51.88 -21.43 21.48
N SER A 18 -51.60 -22.02 20.32
CA SER A 18 -51.03 -23.36 20.23
C SER A 18 -49.54 -23.35 20.60
N LEU A 19 -49.09 -24.35 21.36
CA LEU A 19 -47.66 -24.53 21.69
C LEU A 19 -46.81 -24.70 20.42
N LEU A 20 -47.39 -25.25 19.34
CA LEU A 20 -46.74 -25.37 18.03
C LEU A 20 -46.53 -24.00 17.38
N GLU A 21 -47.46 -23.07 17.54
CA GLU A 21 -47.38 -21.71 16.99
C GLU A 21 -46.28 -20.89 17.69
N VAL A 22 -46.11 -21.08 19.00
CA VAL A 22 -45.02 -20.48 19.78
C VAL A 22 -43.66 -21.04 19.33
N ILE A 23 -43.54 -22.35 19.15
CA ILE A 23 -42.27 -22.97 18.72
C ILE A 23 -41.91 -22.53 17.30
N ILE A 24 -42.87 -22.46 16.38
CA ILE A 24 -42.63 -21.94 15.02
C ILE A 24 -42.19 -20.48 15.09
N SER A 25 -42.85 -19.67 15.92
CA SER A 25 -42.48 -18.25 16.11
C SER A 25 -41.04 -18.11 16.63
N ILE A 26 -40.66 -18.89 17.64
CA ILE A 26 -39.28 -18.90 18.17
C ILE A 26 -38.29 -19.37 17.10
N GLY A 27 -38.64 -20.38 16.32
CA GLY A 27 -37.81 -20.88 15.21
C GLY A 27 -37.56 -19.81 14.15
N VAL A 28 -38.62 -19.12 13.70
CA VAL A 28 -38.52 -18.03 12.72
C VAL A 28 -37.69 -16.87 13.27
N ILE A 29 -37.92 -16.46 14.53
CA ILE A 29 -37.12 -15.41 15.18
C ILE A 29 -35.65 -15.80 15.28
N SER A 30 -35.36 -17.05 15.64
CA SER A 30 -33.99 -17.54 15.80
C SER A 30 -33.24 -17.56 14.46
N ILE A 31 -33.89 -18.02 13.38
CA ILE A 31 -33.31 -17.99 12.04
C ILE A 31 -33.09 -16.54 11.57
N GLY A 32 -34.06 -15.66 11.81
CA GLY A 32 -33.93 -14.23 11.50
C GLY A 32 -32.76 -13.57 12.22
N LEU A 33 -32.60 -13.84 13.52
CA LEU A 33 -31.51 -13.28 14.32
C LEU A 33 -30.15 -13.81 13.88
N LEU A 34 -30.03 -15.12 13.60
CA LEU A 34 -28.81 -15.72 13.06
C LEU A 34 -28.44 -15.13 11.69
N GLY A 35 -29.42 -14.87 10.84
CA GLY A 35 -29.23 -14.18 9.56
C GLY A 35 -28.60 -12.79 9.74
N VAL A 36 -29.16 -11.97 10.63
CA VAL A 36 -28.61 -10.63 10.92
C VAL A 36 -27.21 -10.70 11.50
N LEU A 37 -26.97 -11.61 12.45
CA LEU A 37 -25.64 -11.81 13.05
C LEU A 37 -24.58 -12.21 12.03
N SER A 38 -24.94 -12.94 10.97
CA SER A 38 -24.01 -13.32 9.90
C SER A 38 -23.60 -12.15 9.00
N VAL A 39 -24.45 -11.12 8.86
CA VAL A 39 -24.22 -9.97 7.96
C VAL A 39 -23.37 -8.88 8.61
N LEU A 40 -23.47 -8.69 9.93
CA LEU A 40 -22.79 -7.59 10.63
C LEU A 40 -21.25 -7.56 10.42
N PRO A 41 -20.51 -8.69 10.52
CA PRO A 41 -19.06 -8.67 10.29
C PRO A 41 -18.70 -8.35 8.84
N LEU A 42 -19.52 -8.80 7.88
CA LEU A 42 -19.30 -8.53 6.45
C LEU A 42 -19.54 -7.06 6.12
N ALA A 43 -20.59 -6.47 6.68
CA ALA A 43 -20.89 -5.04 6.52
C ALA A 43 -19.74 -4.18 7.07
N GLY A 44 -19.24 -4.49 8.27
CA GLY A 44 -18.09 -3.79 8.86
C GLY A 44 -16.85 -3.82 7.96
N ARG A 45 -16.47 -4.99 7.44
CA ARG A 45 -15.31 -5.11 6.53
C ARG A 45 -15.51 -4.32 5.24
N ARG A 46 -16.71 -4.32 4.65
CA ARG A 46 -17.00 -3.57 3.43
C ARG A 46 -16.95 -2.05 3.63
N VAL A 47 -17.40 -1.56 4.79
CA VAL A 47 -17.32 -0.14 5.13
C VAL A 47 -15.87 0.30 5.27
N VAL A 48 -15.04 -0.47 6.00
CA VAL A 48 -13.60 -0.18 6.13
C VAL A 48 -12.91 -0.22 4.77
N GLN A 49 -13.20 -1.23 3.95
CA GLN A 49 -12.64 -1.31 2.60
C GLN A 49 -13.08 -0.12 1.74
N GLY A 50 -14.36 0.29 1.80
CA GLY A 50 -14.85 1.47 1.11
C GLY A 50 -14.11 2.74 1.53
N SER A 51 -13.93 2.94 2.84
CA SER A 51 -13.14 4.06 3.38
C SER A 51 -11.69 4.06 2.87
N ILE A 52 -11.06 2.89 2.76
CA ILE A 52 -9.68 2.77 2.25
C ILE A 52 -9.64 3.09 0.75
N GLU A 53 -10.61 2.61 -0.03
CA GLU A 53 -10.71 2.86 -1.47
C GLU A 53 -10.98 4.35 -1.78
N ASP A 54 -11.81 5.00 -0.98
CA ASP A 54 -12.07 6.45 -1.10
C ASP A 54 -10.84 7.26 -0.69
N GLY A 55 -10.24 6.90 0.46
CA GLY A 55 -9.06 7.55 1.00
C GLY A 55 -7.87 7.50 0.06
N LYS A 56 -7.55 6.34 -0.52
CA LYS A 56 -6.42 6.22 -1.46
C LYS A 56 -6.61 7.08 -2.71
N SER A 57 -7.83 7.16 -3.25
CA SER A 57 -8.12 7.94 -4.46
C SER A 57 -7.93 9.43 -4.23
N MET A 58 -8.47 9.95 -3.12
CA MET A 58 -8.33 11.34 -2.75
C MET A 58 -6.87 11.70 -2.43
N GLN A 59 -6.19 10.86 -1.65
CA GLN A 59 -4.82 11.13 -1.20
C GLN A 59 -3.80 10.99 -2.34
N GLY A 60 -3.97 10.02 -3.24
CA GLY A 60 -3.05 9.81 -4.36
C GLY A 60 -2.95 11.00 -5.32
N GLN A 61 -4.09 11.61 -5.65
CA GLN A 61 -4.12 12.82 -6.47
C GLN A 61 -3.50 14.01 -5.72
N ALA A 62 -3.92 14.23 -4.47
CA ALA A 62 -3.41 15.33 -3.65
C ALA A 62 -1.88 15.27 -3.47
N TRP A 63 -1.30 14.08 -3.30
CA TRP A 63 0.15 13.93 -3.15
C TRP A 63 0.91 14.04 -4.47
N THR A 64 0.28 13.70 -5.59
CA THR A 64 0.85 13.98 -6.92
C THR A 64 0.97 15.50 -7.13
N ASP A 65 -0.06 16.25 -6.74
CA ASP A 65 -0.04 17.72 -6.80
C ASP A 65 0.94 18.33 -5.78
N GLU A 66 1.01 17.76 -4.58
CA GLU A 66 1.94 18.18 -3.53
C GLU A 66 3.40 17.98 -3.96
N PHE A 67 3.71 16.85 -4.61
CA PHE A 67 5.02 16.57 -5.16
C PHE A 67 5.49 17.69 -6.11
N GLN A 68 4.61 18.12 -7.01
CA GLN A 68 4.89 19.20 -7.96
C GLN A 68 4.96 20.56 -7.27
N THR A 69 4.00 20.87 -6.41
CA THR A 69 3.90 22.16 -5.71
C THR A 69 5.12 22.42 -4.81
N ARG A 70 5.68 21.36 -4.20
CA ARG A 70 6.88 21.45 -3.36
C ARG A 70 8.19 21.45 -4.15
N GLY A 71 8.14 21.29 -5.46
CA GLY A 71 9.33 21.23 -6.31
C GLY A 71 10.19 19.99 -6.06
N TYR A 72 9.59 18.86 -5.63
CA TYR A 72 10.33 17.60 -5.44
C TYR A 72 10.82 17.00 -6.76
N ALA A 73 10.36 17.54 -7.88
CA ALA A 73 10.89 17.30 -9.21
C ALA A 73 12.28 17.90 -9.44
N ASP A 74 12.76 18.84 -8.62
CA ASP A 74 14.08 19.48 -8.78
C ASP A 74 15.19 18.56 -8.26
N PRO A 75 16.11 18.08 -9.13
CA PRO A 75 17.24 17.25 -8.71
C PRO A 75 18.17 17.91 -7.69
N ASN A 76 18.23 19.25 -7.63
CA ASN A 76 19.06 19.95 -6.66
C ASN A 76 18.55 19.78 -5.21
N SER A 77 17.28 19.40 -5.05
CA SER A 77 16.69 19.11 -3.74
C SER A 77 16.99 17.69 -3.26
N TRP A 78 17.46 16.81 -4.15
CA TRP A 78 17.63 15.38 -3.89
C TRP A 78 18.92 15.09 -3.14
N VAL A 79 18.80 14.30 -2.08
CA VAL A 79 19.92 13.92 -1.24
C VAL A 79 19.91 12.48 -0.80
N THR A 80 21.12 11.94 -0.70
CA THR A 80 21.35 10.62 -0.12
C THR A 80 21.07 10.64 1.39
N SER A 81 21.04 9.46 2.01
CA SER A 81 20.92 9.32 3.47
C SER A 81 22.06 10.00 4.24
N ALA A 82 23.26 10.06 3.66
CA ALA A 82 24.40 10.79 4.21
C ALA A 82 24.25 12.33 4.04
N GLY A 83 23.21 12.78 3.36
CA GLY A 83 23.00 14.18 3.04
C GLY A 83 23.91 14.68 1.93
N ALA A 84 24.50 13.82 1.09
CA ALA A 84 25.21 14.27 -0.11
C ALA A 84 24.19 14.63 -1.21
N ALA A 85 24.43 15.73 -1.93
CA ALA A 85 23.64 16.07 -3.12
C ALA A 85 23.86 15.00 -4.20
N LEU A 86 22.78 14.59 -4.87
CA LEU A 86 22.91 13.77 -6.06
C LEU A 86 23.26 14.67 -7.25
N PRO A 87 24.40 14.44 -7.93
CA PRO A 87 24.86 15.35 -8.97
C PRO A 87 23.89 15.35 -10.17
N PRO A 88 23.41 16.52 -10.64
CA PRO A 88 22.45 16.64 -11.75
C PRO A 88 23.04 16.33 -13.14
N GLY A 89 24.23 15.72 -13.23
CA GLY A 89 24.96 15.52 -14.49
C GLY A 89 25.36 14.07 -14.80
N GLY A 90 24.88 13.09 -14.03
CA GLY A 90 25.14 11.67 -14.27
C GLY A 90 24.21 11.07 -15.35
N THR A 91 24.45 9.80 -15.69
CA THR A 91 23.45 8.99 -16.41
C THR A 91 22.13 9.07 -15.65
N PRO A 92 20.98 9.31 -16.31
CA PRO A 92 19.68 9.32 -15.66
C PRO A 92 19.48 8.00 -14.91
N THR A 93 19.49 8.06 -13.58
CA THR A 93 19.25 6.90 -12.72
C THR A 93 17.88 7.02 -12.06
N PRO A 94 17.12 5.93 -11.96
CA PRO A 94 15.90 5.93 -11.17
C PRO A 94 16.22 6.24 -9.71
N VAL A 95 15.34 6.96 -9.04
CA VAL A 95 15.45 7.30 -7.63
C VAL A 95 14.11 7.10 -6.93
N LEU A 96 14.15 6.76 -5.65
CA LEU A 96 12.96 6.62 -4.82
C LEU A 96 13.01 7.62 -3.66
N ILE A 97 12.12 8.60 -3.66
CA ILE A 97 11.98 9.60 -2.62
C ILE A 97 11.12 9.02 -1.49
N ASP A 98 11.78 8.71 -0.38
CA ASP A 98 11.16 8.17 0.82
C ASP A 98 11.86 8.70 2.09
N PRO A 99 11.64 9.99 2.43
CA PRO A 99 12.31 10.61 3.56
C PRO A 99 12.01 9.94 4.89
N HIS A 100 10.83 9.31 5.02
CA HIS A 100 10.46 8.56 6.22
C HIS A 100 11.45 7.41 6.48
N HIS A 101 11.62 6.52 5.50
CA HIS A 101 12.55 5.41 5.63
C HIS A 101 14.00 5.87 5.76
N VAL A 102 14.40 6.88 4.97
CA VAL A 102 15.76 7.43 5.02
C VAL A 102 16.06 8.01 6.40
N ALA A 103 15.12 8.74 7.01
CA ALA A 103 15.31 9.32 8.34
C ALA A 103 15.50 8.25 9.42
N VAL A 104 14.68 7.20 9.41
CA VAL A 104 14.79 6.07 10.36
C VAL A 104 16.13 5.34 10.17
N ARG A 105 16.46 4.95 8.94
CA ARG A 105 17.64 4.12 8.66
C ARG A 105 18.95 4.87 8.78
N ARG A 106 18.95 6.19 8.51
CA ARG A 106 20.12 7.05 8.78
C ARG A 106 20.51 7.01 10.26
N ALA A 107 19.54 6.99 11.18
CA ALA A 107 19.82 6.90 12.61
C ALA A 107 20.45 5.55 12.99
N LEU A 108 20.21 4.50 12.19
CA LEU A 108 20.72 3.15 12.41
C LEU A 108 22.02 2.84 11.64
N GLY A 109 22.45 3.71 10.70
CA GLY A 109 23.65 3.48 9.88
C GLY A 109 23.52 2.34 8.86
N THR A 110 22.29 1.92 8.54
CA THR A 110 21.99 0.78 7.65
C THR A 110 21.79 1.20 6.20
N PRO A 111 21.85 0.27 5.22
CA PRO A 111 21.52 0.54 3.83
C PRO A 111 20.13 1.19 3.68
N VAL A 112 20.01 2.06 2.68
CA VAL A 112 18.77 2.80 2.38
C VAL A 112 18.25 2.48 0.99
N ASP A 113 18.64 1.35 0.39
CA ASP A 113 18.21 1.03 -0.96
C ASP A 113 16.83 0.35 -0.99
N PHE A 114 16.17 0.42 -2.15
CA PHE A 114 14.93 -0.28 -2.46
C PHE A 114 15.21 -1.40 -3.48
N PRO A 115 14.74 -2.65 -3.29
CA PRO A 115 14.15 -3.15 -2.06
C PRO A 115 15.17 -3.14 -0.91
N PHE A 116 14.69 -2.90 0.30
CA PHE A 116 15.48 -3.05 1.50
C PHE A 116 15.82 -4.52 1.68
N THR A 117 17.07 -4.86 1.39
CA THR A 117 17.65 -6.17 1.67
C THR A 117 18.66 -5.99 2.79
N ASP A 118 18.42 -6.65 3.93
CA ASP A 118 19.46 -6.76 4.93
C ASP A 118 20.54 -7.68 4.34
N ARG A 119 21.65 -7.06 3.94
CA ARG A 119 22.64 -7.57 2.98
C ARG A 119 23.34 -8.86 3.44
N ASP A 120 23.05 -9.32 4.66
CA ASP A 120 23.71 -10.46 5.29
C ASP A 120 23.08 -11.83 5.00
N ASN A 121 21.91 -11.93 4.34
CA ASN A 121 21.24 -13.23 4.15
C ASN A 121 20.90 -13.58 2.69
N ASP A 122 21.77 -14.38 2.08
CA ASP A 122 21.34 -15.56 1.31
C ASP A 122 20.63 -15.33 -0.05
N ILE A 123 20.91 -14.22 -0.73
CA ILE A 123 20.62 -14.12 -2.18
C ILE A 123 21.87 -14.59 -2.92
N SER A 124 21.82 -15.82 -3.44
CA SER A 124 22.85 -16.32 -4.35
C SER A 124 23.11 -15.28 -5.45
N THR A 125 24.36 -15.05 -5.82
CA THR A 125 24.83 -13.91 -6.64
C THR A 125 24.14 -13.71 -8.00
N ASN A 126 23.28 -14.64 -8.43
CA ASN A 126 22.54 -14.57 -9.69
C ASN A 126 21.09 -14.07 -9.55
N GLU A 127 20.61 -13.82 -8.32
CA GLU A 127 19.24 -13.36 -8.04
C GLU A 127 19.19 -12.02 -7.29
N ALA A 128 20.31 -11.27 -7.27
CA ALA A 128 20.36 -9.98 -6.60
C ALA A 128 19.30 -9.03 -7.18
N PRO A 129 18.40 -8.46 -6.36
CA PRO A 129 17.39 -7.52 -6.84
C PRO A 129 18.03 -6.30 -7.48
N PHE A 130 17.34 -5.73 -8.47
CA PHE A 130 17.69 -4.41 -8.97
C PHE A 130 17.38 -3.38 -7.90
N SER A 131 18.45 -2.79 -7.39
CA SER A 131 18.43 -1.84 -6.30
C SER A 131 18.25 -0.41 -6.84
N ILE A 132 17.23 0.28 -6.36
CA ILE A 132 16.96 1.70 -6.60
C ILE A 132 17.41 2.47 -5.35
N PRO A 133 18.26 3.51 -5.49
CA PRO A 133 18.66 4.32 -4.34
C PRO A 133 17.44 5.02 -3.74
N ARG A 134 17.21 4.85 -2.43
CA ARG A 134 16.26 5.72 -1.73
C ARG A 134 16.94 6.98 -1.24
N ILE A 135 16.25 8.08 -1.46
CA ILE A 135 16.73 9.42 -1.23
C ILE A 135 15.74 10.16 -0.37
N SER A 136 16.24 11.20 0.29
CA SER A 136 15.41 12.22 0.92
C SER A 136 15.46 13.47 0.07
N VAL A 137 14.56 14.41 0.36
CA VAL A 137 14.63 15.79 -0.11
C VAL A 137 15.17 16.69 1.00
N ARG A 138 15.52 17.94 0.64
CA ARG A 138 15.85 19.00 1.59
C ARG A 138 14.80 20.12 1.53
N ASN A 139 14.64 20.84 2.65
CA ASN A 139 13.85 22.07 2.69
C ASN A 139 14.68 23.33 2.36
N SER A 140 15.99 23.17 2.14
CA SER A 140 16.90 24.25 1.72
C SER A 140 18.05 23.69 0.89
N LEU A 141 18.62 24.50 0.01
CA LEU A 141 19.67 24.08 -0.94
C LEU A 141 20.90 23.46 -0.26
N THR A 142 21.22 23.87 0.97
CA THR A 142 22.41 23.42 1.73
C THR A 142 22.08 22.67 3.02
N GLY A 143 20.81 22.36 3.28
CA GLY A 143 20.35 21.76 4.53
C GLY A 143 20.64 20.25 4.65
N PRO A 144 20.45 19.64 5.84
CA PRO A 144 20.41 18.18 5.95
C PRO A 144 19.19 17.61 5.20
N PRO A 145 19.15 16.29 4.91
CA PRO A 145 17.92 15.64 4.50
C PRO A 145 16.84 15.84 5.57
N LEU A 146 15.56 15.77 5.18
CA LEU A 146 14.43 15.86 6.10
C LEU A 146 14.65 14.93 7.31
N ASP A 147 14.38 15.47 8.50
CA ASP A 147 14.35 14.68 9.71
C ASP A 147 13.05 13.86 9.79
N LEU A 148 12.98 12.92 10.75
CA LEU A 148 11.82 12.05 10.88
C LEU A 148 10.54 12.84 11.17
N MET A 149 10.63 13.93 11.95
CA MET A 149 9.48 14.75 12.26
C MET A 149 8.93 15.47 11.03
N ALA A 150 9.78 16.09 10.20
CA ALA A 150 9.36 16.72 8.96
C ALA A 150 8.91 15.69 7.92
N ALA A 151 9.56 14.53 7.86
CA ALA A 151 9.14 13.43 7.00
C ALA A 151 7.72 12.96 7.37
N ASN A 152 7.43 12.72 8.64
CA ASN A 152 6.09 12.32 9.09
C ASN A 152 5.05 13.40 8.78
N LEU A 153 5.42 14.67 8.94
CA LEU A 153 4.53 15.79 8.69
C LEU A 153 4.09 15.89 7.22
N ILE A 154 5.00 15.58 6.28
CA ILE A 154 4.78 15.81 4.85
C ILE A 154 4.38 14.52 4.12
N PHE A 155 4.97 13.39 4.49
CA PHE A 155 4.78 12.09 3.82
C PHE A 155 3.70 11.21 4.47
N THR A 156 2.99 11.74 5.48
CA THR A 156 1.84 11.09 6.11
C THR A 156 0.59 11.97 5.95
N SER A 157 -0.57 11.33 5.75
CA SER A 157 -1.84 12.04 5.66
C SER A 157 -2.17 12.75 6.96
N GLN A 158 -2.60 14.00 6.84
CA GLN A 158 -3.17 14.78 7.94
C GLN A 158 -4.70 14.83 7.90
N ASN A 159 -5.30 14.24 6.86
CA ASN A 159 -6.75 14.31 6.60
C ASN A 159 -7.51 13.12 7.19
N ASP A 160 -6.80 12.16 7.79
CA ASP A 160 -7.38 10.97 8.38
C ASP A 160 -7.80 11.25 9.83
N LEU A 161 -8.94 11.91 9.99
CA LEU A 161 -9.37 12.47 11.27
C LEU A 161 -9.68 11.36 12.28
N VAL A 162 -9.05 11.46 13.46
CA VAL A 162 -9.40 10.60 14.60
C VAL A 162 -10.66 11.11 15.27
N PHE A 163 -11.66 10.24 15.37
CA PHE A 163 -12.88 10.49 16.14
C PHE A 163 -12.89 9.60 17.38
N SER A 164 -13.00 10.22 18.54
CA SER A 164 -13.30 9.51 19.79
C SER A 164 -14.81 9.32 19.88
N GLN A 165 -15.26 8.08 20.06
CA GLN A 165 -16.64 7.82 20.43
C GLN A 165 -16.73 7.79 21.96
N PRO A 166 -17.50 8.70 22.59
CA PRO A 166 -17.69 8.65 24.04
C PRO A 166 -18.30 7.31 24.46
N ALA A 167 -17.98 6.85 25.67
CA ALA A 167 -18.56 5.62 26.22
C ALA A 167 -20.10 5.64 26.24
N ASP A 168 -20.70 6.83 26.31
CA ASP A 168 -22.12 7.02 26.06
C ASP A 168 -22.42 7.11 24.56
N THR A 169 -22.94 6.03 23.99
CA THR A 169 -23.38 5.93 22.58
C THR A 169 -24.46 6.92 22.16
N LYS A 170 -25.09 7.66 23.10
CA LYS A 170 -26.05 8.73 22.78
C LYS A 170 -25.36 10.05 22.46
N LEU A 171 -24.09 10.19 22.80
CA LEU A 171 -23.31 11.38 22.48
C LEU A 171 -22.71 11.24 21.08
N PRO A 172 -22.68 12.32 20.28
CA PRO A 172 -22.03 12.30 18.98
C PRO A 172 -20.53 12.05 19.15
N PRO A 173 -19.87 11.41 18.16
CA PRO A 173 -18.42 11.27 18.16
C PRO A 173 -17.75 12.65 18.16
N VAL A 174 -16.69 12.80 18.95
CA VAL A 174 -15.94 14.05 19.09
C VAL A 174 -14.61 13.89 18.39
N GLN A 175 -14.30 14.83 17.49
CA GLN A 175 -13.01 14.89 16.82
C GLN A 175 -11.90 15.16 17.84
N GLU A 176 -10.88 14.31 17.88
CA GLU A 176 -9.74 14.54 18.76
C GLU A 176 -8.87 15.68 18.20
N MET A 177 -8.54 16.62 19.08
CA MET A 177 -7.59 17.70 18.81
C MET A 177 -6.39 17.50 19.72
N TYR A 178 -5.20 17.80 19.20
CA TYR A 178 -3.98 17.75 19.98
C TYR A 178 -4.05 18.83 21.07
N ASP A 179 -4.10 18.41 22.35
CA ASP A 179 -4.13 19.32 23.49
C ASP A 179 -2.70 19.83 23.80
N ALA A 180 -2.22 20.74 22.96
CA ALA A 180 -1.10 21.58 23.31
C ALA A 180 -1.62 23.00 23.56
N VAL A 181 -1.20 23.57 24.70
CA VAL A 181 -1.49 24.92 25.23
C VAL A 181 -1.35 26.07 24.20
N ILE A 182 -0.80 25.80 23.01
CA ILE A 182 -0.42 26.79 21.99
C ILE A 182 -1.05 26.49 20.60
N SER A 183 -1.66 25.31 20.35
CA SER A 183 -2.13 24.94 19.00
C SER A 183 -3.31 23.98 19.00
N ASN A 184 -4.47 24.43 18.49
CA ASN A 184 -5.62 23.58 18.15
C ASN A 184 -5.40 22.86 16.82
N ARG A 185 -4.52 21.86 16.80
CA ARG A 185 -4.28 21.04 15.62
C ARG A 185 -5.17 19.80 15.65
N ARG A 186 -5.82 19.49 14.53
CA ARG A 186 -6.60 18.24 14.35
C ARG A 186 -5.67 17.04 14.46
N MET A 187 -6.05 16.03 15.23
CA MET A 187 -5.30 14.76 15.23
C MET A 187 -5.63 13.97 13.96
N SER A 188 -4.57 13.45 13.35
CA SER A 188 -4.67 12.51 12.23
C SER A 188 -4.19 11.15 12.71
N ALA A 189 -4.89 10.08 12.34
CA ALA A 189 -4.48 8.71 12.63
C ALA A 189 -3.20 8.35 11.85
N GLY A 190 -3.00 9.02 10.70
CA GLY A 190 -1.81 8.83 9.88
C GLY A 190 -1.74 7.45 9.23
N HIS A 191 -2.87 6.78 9.02
CA HIS A 191 -2.87 5.44 8.40
C HIS A 191 -2.35 5.49 6.96
N PHE A 192 -2.52 6.61 6.27
CA PHE A 192 -2.02 6.80 4.92
C PHE A 192 -0.65 7.48 4.91
N SER A 193 0.30 6.90 4.18
CA SER A 193 1.59 7.53 3.86
C SER A 193 1.94 7.33 2.39
N TRP A 194 2.97 8.00 1.91
CA TRP A 194 3.40 7.83 0.52
C TRP A 194 4.91 7.87 0.32
N MET A 195 5.34 7.36 -0.83
CA MET A 195 6.67 7.58 -1.40
C MET A 195 6.53 7.88 -2.89
N ALA A 196 7.56 8.48 -3.49
CA ALA A 196 7.60 8.75 -4.92
C ALA A 196 8.75 8.02 -5.57
N MET A 197 8.49 7.30 -6.66
CA MET A 197 9.52 6.74 -7.52
C MET A 197 9.60 7.56 -8.80
N ILE A 198 10.80 7.90 -9.22
CA ILE A 198 11.06 8.69 -10.42
C ILE A 198 11.98 7.87 -11.32
N VAL A 199 11.53 7.59 -12.54
CA VAL A 199 12.22 6.72 -13.49
C VAL A 199 12.39 7.44 -14.83
N PRO A 200 13.59 7.47 -15.41
CA PRO A 200 13.78 8.07 -16.74
C PRO A 200 13.09 7.20 -17.80
N LEU A 201 12.35 7.82 -18.72
CA LEU A 201 11.68 7.10 -19.82
C LEU A 201 12.63 6.78 -20.97
N ASP A 202 13.73 7.53 -21.08
CA ASP A 202 14.74 7.35 -22.10
C ASP A 202 16.15 7.64 -21.54
N SER A 203 17.17 7.29 -22.33
CA SER A 203 18.56 7.62 -21.99
C SER A 203 18.87 9.11 -22.12
N SER A 204 17.94 9.93 -22.65
CA SER A 204 18.14 11.37 -22.79
C SER A 204 17.90 12.10 -21.48
N GLY A 205 17.17 11.50 -20.54
CA GLY A 205 16.88 12.08 -19.23
C GLY A 205 15.98 13.31 -19.33
N LYS A 206 15.24 13.47 -20.43
CA LYS A 206 14.33 14.61 -20.62
C LYS A 206 12.96 14.32 -20.04
N ASP A 207 12.43 13.14 -20.34
CA ASP A 207 11.10 12.73 -19.92
C ASP A 207 11.22 11.68 -18.80
N TRP A 208 10.48 11.91 -17.73
CA TRP A 208 10.51 11.09 -16.52
C TRP A 208 9.11 10.65 -16.16
N ARG A 209 9.01 9.44 -15.58
CA ARG A 209 7.79 8.92 -14.98
C ARG A 209 7.88 9.08 -13.47
N LEU A 210 6.88 9.74 -12.90
CA LEU A 210 6.58 9.78 -11.48
C LEU A 210 5.57 8.67 -11.18
N SER A 211 5.88 7.82 -10.20
CA SER A 211 4.92 6.89 -9.60
C SER A 211 4.80 7.23 -8.12
N VAL A 212 3.67 7.82 -7.71
CA VAL A 212 3.32 8.08 -6.30
C VAL A 212 2.68 6.82 -5.74
N VAL A 213 3.34 6.21 -4.77
CA VAL A 213 2.90 4.96 -4.13
C VAL A 213 2.23 5.29 -2.80
N VAL A 214 0.97 4.91 -2.67
CA VAL A 214 0.13 5.15 -1.49
C VAL A 214 0.09 3.91 -0.63
N PHE A 215 0.41 4.08 0.65
CA PHE A 215 0.34 3.04 1.66
C PHE A 215 -0.82 3.26 2.61
N HIS A 216 -1.37 2.17 3.15
CA HIS A 216 -2.23 2.13 4.32
C HIS A 216 -1.57 1.27 5.39
N ASP A 217 -1.46 1.77 6.62
CA ASP A 217 -0.76 1.14 7.76
C ASP A 217 0.66 0.71 7.40
N ARG A 218 1.43 1.63 6.82
CA ARG A 218 2.83 1.40 6.50
C ARG A 218 3.62 1.16 7.79
N ASP A 219 4.42 0.10 7.82
CA ASP A 219 5.38 -0.09 8.90
C ASP A 219 6.48 0.99 8.80
N PRO A 220 6.60 1.87 9.82
CA PRO A 220 7.51 3.01 9.80
C PRO A 220 8.99 2.60 9.74
N ASP A 221 9.35 1.48 10.36
CA ASP A 221 10.74 1.05 10.46
C ASP A 221 11.15 0.22 9.24
N MET A 222 10.15 -0.21 8.45
CA MET A 222 10.27 -1.33 7.50
C MET A 222 11.15 -2.42 8.09
N SER A 223 10.91 -2.69 9.37
CA SER A 223 11.69 -3.59 10.19
C SER A 223 11.62 -4.98 9.58
N LEU A 224 12.74 -5.70 9.60
CA LEU A 224 12.65 -7.14 9.54
C LEU A 224 12.11 -7.54 10.91
N ASP A 225 10.83 -7.91 11.00
CA ASP A 225 10.32 -8.49 12.23
C ASP A 225 11.25 -9.64 12.62
N ALA A 226 12.01 -9.47 13.71
CA ALA A 226 12.79 -10.54 14.31
C ALA A 226 11.81 -11.44 15.08
N SER A 227 10.93 -12.13 14.37
CA SER A 227 10.07 -13.13 14.98
C SER A 227 10.86 -14.42 15.16
N PRO A 228 10.76 -15.11 16.31
CA PRO A 228 11.35 -16.42 16.49
C PRO A 228 10.82 -17.36 15.39
N ALA A 229 11.73 -18.18 14.85
CA ALA A 229 11.41 -19.19 13.84
C ALA A 229 10.16 -19.98 14.25
N ASN A 230 9.01 -19.66 13.65
CA ASN A 230 7.85 -20.52 13.74
C ASN A 230 8.15 -21.77 12.89
N ASP A 231 7.73 -22.94 13.37
CA ASP A 231 7.99 -24.30 12.86
C ASP A 231 7.70 -24.55 11.35
N ASP A 232 7.25 -23.55 10.60
CA ASP A 232 6.91 -23.65 9.17
C ASP A 232 8.06 -23.17 8.24
N GLY A 233 9.23 -22.83 8.80
CA GLY A 233 10.42 -22.43 8.03
C GLY A 233 10.27 -21.10 7.26
N LEU A 234 9.18 -20.36 7.48
CA LEU A 234 9.03 -19.01 6.92
C LEU A 234 10.02 -18.07 7.60
N LYS A 235 11.07 -17.67 6.88
CA LYS A 235 11.82 -16.44 7.17
C LYS A 235 10.79 -15.30 7.24
N THR A 236 10.95 -14.42 8.22
CA THR A 236 9.98 -13.38 8.57
C THR A 236 9.63 -12.51 7.37
N LEU A 237 8.34 -12.16 7.25
CA LEU A 237 7.83 -11.35 6.15
C LEU A 237 8.47 -9.97 6.22
N SER A 238 9.54 -9.75 5.46
CA SER A 238 10.06 -8.42 5.20
C SER A 238 8.93 -7.57 4.60
N ASN A 239 8.88 -6.29 4.96
CA ASN A 239 7.93 -5.35 4.36
C ASN A 239 8.13 -5.22 2.85
N GLU A 240 9.32 -5.55 2.37
CA GLU A 240 9.72 -5.57 0.97
C GLU A 240 10.24 -6.96 0.62
N ARG A 241 9.51 -7.67 -0.23
CA ARG A 241 9.83 -9.05 -0.63
C ARG A 241 10.19 -9.09 -2.09
N VAL A 242 11.19 -9.89 -2.44
CA VAL A 242 11.71 -9.98 -3.80
C VAL A 242 11.53 -11.39 -4.34
N ALA A 243 10.97 -11.50 -5.53
CA ALA A 243 10.99 -12.71 -6.35
C ALA A 243 11.66 -12.42 -7.69
N THR A 244 12.21 -13.45 -8.32
CA THR A 244 12.69 -13.37 -9.69
C THR A 244 11.58 -13.76 -10.65
N VAL A 245 11.43 -13.06 -11.77
CA VAL A 245 10.53 -13.47 -12.85
C VAL A 245 11.28 -14.52 -13.68
N SER A 246 10.78 -15.76 -13.69
CA SER A 246 11.40 -16.87 -14.42
C SER A 246 10.96 -16.92 -15.88
N ASN A 247 9.71 -16.54 -16.17
CA ASN A 247 9.15 -16.62 -17.51
C ASN A 247 8.01 -15.62 -17.73
N PHE A 248 7.98 -14.97 -18.90
CA PHE A 248 6.81 -14.24 -19.39
C PHE A 248 6.03 -15.16 -20.32
N MET A 249 4.86 -15.62 -19.86
CA MET A 249 4.05 -16.59 -20.61
C MET A 249 3.29 -15.88 -21.72
N GLY A 250 3.29 -16.44 -22.94
CA GLY A 250 2.48 -15.93 -24.06
C GLY A 250 2.82 -14.50 -24.49
N ASN A 251 3.75 -14.37 -25.45
CA ASN A 251 4.15 -13.09 -26.07
C ASN A 251 4.59 -12.00 -25.08
N ALA A 252 5.66 -12.27 -24.33
CA ALA A 252 6.62 -11.23 -23.96
C ALA A 252 6.15 -10.14 -22.95
N GLY A 253 5.06 -10.33 -22.22
CA GLY A 253 4.63 -9.38 -21.17
C GLY A 253 3.77 -8.22 -21.69
N ILE A 254 3.09 -8.40 -22.82
CA ILE A 254 2.07 -7.46 -23.33
C ILE A 254 0.97 -7.29 -22.27
N GLY A 255 0.66 -6.04 -21.92
CA GLY A 255 -0.31 -5.66 -20.89
C GLY A 255 0.11 -6.01 -19.46
N GLY A 256 1.40 -6.25 -19.22
CA GLY A 256 1.90 -6.94 -18.02
C GLY A 256 1.83 -8.45 -18.20
N GLY A 257 0.63 -8.97 -18.50
CA GLY A 257 0.40 -10.33 -18.95
C GLY A 257 0.68 -11.39 -17.86
N PRO A 258 0.53 -12.68 -18.21
CA PRO A 258 0.83 -13.77 -17.30
C PRO A 258 2.34 -13.99 -17.21
N MET A 259 2.83 -14.20 -15.99
CA MET A 259 4.22 -14.52 -15.74
C MET A 259 4.38 -15.50 -14.59
N GLU A 260 5.48 -16.24 -14.63
CA GLU A 260 5.90 -17.10 -13.54
C GLU A 260 6.94 -16.36 -12.70
N ILE A 261 6.70 -16.32 -11.39
CA ILE A 261 7.64 -15.80 -10.40
C ILE A 261 8.23 -16.95 -9.61
N ARG A 262 9.48 -16.79 -9.15
CA ARG A 262 10.19 -17.78 -8.34
C ARG A 262 10.96 -17.15 -7.19
N SER A 263 11.09 -17.88 -6.08
CA SER A 263 11.97 -17.55 -4.96
C SER A 263 12.28 -18.80 -4.14
N THR A 264 13.41 -18.81 -3.44
CA THR A 264 13.71 -19.83 -2.41
C THR A 264 12.87 -19.63 -1.14
N ASP A 265 12.26 -18.45 -0.98
CA ASP A 265 11.35 -18.13 0.10
C ASP A 265 9.88 -18.17 -0.34
N LYS A 266 9.09 -19.04 0.30
CA LYS A 266 7.64 -19.17 0.06
C LYS A 266 6.90 -17.85 0.31
N ALA A 267 7.34 -17.06 1.28
CA ALA A 267 6.73 -15.78 1.57
C ALA A 267 6.91 -14.81 0.39
N SER A 268 8.04 -14.84 -0.30
CA SER A 268 8.36 -13.98 -1.43
C SER A 268 7.62 -14.30 -2.73
N VAL A 269 6.86 -15.41 -2.81
CA VAL A 269 5.91 -15.68 -3.91
C VAL A 269 4.45 -15.56 -3.49
N LYS A 270 4.19 -15.20 -2.22
CA LYS A 270 2.85 -15.02 -1.68
C LYS A 270 2.30 -13.63 -2.04
N VAL A 271 1.80 -13.54 -3.26
CA VAL A 271 1.07 -12.42 -3.86
C VAL A 271 -0.45 -12.67 -3.77
N LYS A 272 -1.27 -11.62 -3.69
CA LYS A 272 -2.74 -11.73 -3.80
C LYS A 272 -3.25 -10.86 -4.94
N LYS A 273 -4.42 -11.24 -5.46
CA LYS A 273 -5.21 -10.37 -6.34
C LYS A 273 -5.44 -9.01 -5.68
N GLY A 274 -5.16 -7.96 -6.43
CA GLY A 274 -5.28 -6.57 -6.00
C GLY A 274 -4.02 -5.97 -5.38
N ASP A 275 -3.00 -6.79 -5.06
CA ASP A 275 -1.70 -6.30 -4.58
C ASP A 275 -0.99 -5.50 -5.69
N TRP A 276 -0.09 -4.61 -5.27
CA TRP A 276 0.80 -3.86 -6.17
C TRP A 276 2.21 -4.42 -6.11
N VAL A 277 2.84 -4.54 -7.27
CA VAL A 277 4.20 -5.06 -7.42
C VAL A 277 5.02 -4.14 -8.32
N LEU A 278 6.31 -3.99 -8.00
CA LEU A 278 7.28 -3.30 -8.84
C LEU A 278 8.06 -4.33 -9.63
N LEU A 279 7.97 -4.30 -10.95
CA LEU A 279 8.91 -5.00 -11.82
C LEU A 279 10.13 -4.12 -12.05
N SER A 280 11.30 -4.73 -11.91
CA SER A 280 12.59 -4.07 -12.07
C SER A 280 13.51 -4.96 -12.90
N SER A 281 14.16 -4.40 -13.91
CA SER A 281 15.17 -5.11 -14.70
C SER A 281 16.32 -4.20 -15.07
N GLY A 282 17.53 -4.76 -15.05
CA GLY A 282 18.73 -4.11 -15.52
C GLY A 282 19.00 -4.45 -16.98
N GLY A 283 19.13 -3.41 -17.79
CA GLY A 283 19.68 -3.47 -19.13
C GLY A 283 20.41 -2.17 -19.42
N ALA A 284 21.58 -2.23 -20.05
CA ALA A 284 22.16 -1.02 -20.61
C ALA A 284 21.34 -0.61 -21.84
N PRO A 285 21.05 0.69 -22.06
CA PRO A 285 21.54 1.85 -21.32
C PRO A 285 20.67 2.30 -20.14
N THR A 286 19.49 1.72 -19.91
CA THR A 286 18.52 2.18 -18.89
C THR A 286 17.91 1.01 -18.13
N SER A 287 17.95 1.07 -16.80
CA SER A 287 17.17 0.17 -15.94
C SER A 287 15.68 0.49 -16.05
N PHE A 288 14.85 -0.54 -16.16
CA PHE A 288 13.39 -0.41 -16.28
C PHE A 288 12.74 -0.73 -14.94
N HIS A 289 11.91 0.19 -14.46
CA HIS A 289 11.16 0.03 -13.22
C HIS A 289 9.72 0.49 -13.44
N GLN A 290 8.76 -0.40 -13.18
CA GLN A 290 7.35 -0.08 -13.39
C GLN A 290 6.45 -0.84 -12.43
N TRP A 291 5.43 -0.13 -11.93
CA TRP A 291 4.42 -0.69 -11.04
C TRP A 291 3.32 -1.37 -11.84
N TYR A 292 2.88 -2.50 -11.32
CA TYR A 292 1.81 -3.32 -11.87
C TYR A 292 0.83 -3.69 -10.77
N ARG A 293 -0.43 -3.84 -11.15
CA ARG A 293 -1.46 -4.38 -10.27
C ARG A 293 -1.63 -5.86 -10.56
N VAL A 294 -1.78 -6.66 -9.52
CA VAL A 294 -2.00 -8.10 -9.66
C VAL A 294 -3.48 -8.34 -9.96
N ALA A 295 -3.76 -8.80 -11.16
CA ALA A 295 -5.11 -9.09 -11.64
C ALA A 295 -5.64 -10.42 -11.09
N ASP A 296 -4.75 -11.42 -11.08
CA ASP A 296 -5.05 -12.76 -10.59
C ASP A 296 -3.77 -13.52 -10.20
N THR A 297 -3.94 -14.58 -9.43
CA THR A 297 -2.85 -15.44 -8.97
C THR A 297 -3.33 -16.87 -8.82
N ASP A 298 -2.47 -17.84 -9.11
CA ASP A 298 -2.75 -19.24 -8.80
C ASP A 298 -2.95 -19.48 -7.29
N PRO A 299 -3.74 -20.49 -6.89
CA PRO A 299 -4.17 -20.68 -5.51
C PRO A 299 -3.01 -20.92 -4.53
N ASP A 300 -2.00 -21.70 -4.93
CA ASP A 300 -0.85 -22.03 -4.07
C ASP A 300 0.48 -22.06 -4.85
N PRO A 301 1.58 -21.61 -4.24
CA PRO A 301 2.90 -21.73 -4.86
C PRO A 301 3.36 -23.20 -4.90
N VAL A 302 3.95 -23.60 -6.02
CA VAL A 302 4.49 -24.95 -6.25
C VAL A 302 5.93 -25.00 -5.75
N ASN A 303 6.26 -25.97 -4.89
CA ASN A 303 7.65 -26.19 -4.45
C ASN A 303 8.31 -27.26 -5.30
N THR A 304 9.34 -26.88 -6.05
CA THR A 304 10.19 -27.80 -6.81
C THR A 304 11.62 -27.69 -6.29
N ALA A 305 12.07 -28.72 -5.57
CA ALA A 305 13.44 -28.82 -5.03
C ALA A 305 13.87 -27.61 -4.17
N GLY A 306 12.96 -27.04 -3.37
CA GLY A 306 13.25 -25.91 -2.49
C GLY A 306 13.11 -24.53 -3.16
N VAL A 307 12.71 -24.49 -4.42
CA VAL A 307 12.33 -23.26 -5.13
C VAL A 307 10.80 -23.23 -5.23
N PHE A 308 10.21 -22.17 -4.71
CA PHE A 308 8.79 -21.90 -4.83
C PHE A 308 8.53 -21.12 -6.10
N THR A 309 7.60 -21.59 -6.93
CA THR A 309 7.13 -20.90 -8.14
C THR A 309 5.64 -20.60 -8.05
N ARG A 310 5.19 -19.55 -8.75
CA ARG A 310 3.77 -19.21 -8.84
C ARG A 310 3.48 -18.44 -10.12
N GLU A 311 2.34 -18.73 -10.75
CA GLU A 311 1.85 -17.92 -11.85
C GLU A 311 1.04 -16.73 -11.33
N VAL A 312 1.32 -15.57 -11.90
CA VAL A 312 0.63 -14.31 -11.61
C VAL A 312 0.23 -13.63 -12.90
N LEU A 313 -0.96 -13.05 -12.92
CA LEU A 313 -1.44 -12.21 -14.01
C LEU A 313 -1.34 -10.76 -13.59
N LEU A 314 -0.59 -9.96 -14.34
CA LEU A 314 -0.43 -8.54 -14.07
C LEU A 314 -1.29 -7.71 -15.03
N GLU A 315 -1.85 -6.63 -14.50
CA GLU A 315 -2.51 -5.54 -15.22
C GLU A 315 -1.56 -4.34 -15.28
N GLY A 316 -1.28 -3.86 -16.48
CA GLY A 316 -0.48 -2.65 -16.68
C GLY A 316 -0.11 -2.42 -18.15
N ALA A 317 0.87 -1.55 -18.39
CA ALA A 317 1.43 -1.36 -19.72
C ALA A 317 2.34 -2.53 -20.12
N ASP A 318 2.58 -2.69 -21.41
CA ASP A 318 3.49 -3.72 -21.93
C ASP A 318 4.86 -3.65 -21.26
N TRP A 319 5.32 -4.79 -20.77
CA TRP A 319 6.70 -4.95 -20.32
C TRP A 319 7.60 -5.03 -21.56
N PRO A 320 8.66 -4.22 -21.66
CA PRO A 320 9.55 -4.28 -22.82
C PRO A 320 10.29 -5.64 -22.87
N SER A 321 10.31 -6.37 -24.00
CA SER A 321 10.91 -7.71 -24.14
C SER A 321 11.38 -7.97 -25.60
N PRO A 322 12.46 -8.77 -25.89
CA PRO A 322 13.01 -9.92 -25.14
C PRO A 322 14.55 -9.92 -24.95
N GLY A 323 15.18 -8.76 -24.73
CA GLY A 323 16.64 -8.65 -24.55
C GLY A 323 17.09 -8.14 -23.18
N ILE A 324 16.14 -7.89 -22.28
CA ILE A 324 16.43 -7.31 -20.96
C ILE A 324 16.88 -8.45 -20.04
N GLY A 325 17.85 -8.17 -19.16
CA GLY A 325 18.43 -9.17 -18.26
C GLY A 325 17.40 -9.73 -17.28
N THR A 326 17.89 -10.40 -16.24
CA THR A 326 17.05 -10.89 -15.13
C THR A 326 16.03 -9.82 -14.72
N THR A 327 14.76 -10.18 -14.56
CA THR A 327 13.73 -9.27 -14.03
C THR A 327 13.41 -9.70 -12.61
N SER A 328 13.40 -8.76 -11.68
CA SER A 328 12.97 -8.95 -10.31
C SER A 328 11.61 -8.30 -10.08
N MET A 329 10.73 -8.98 -9.36
CA MET A 329 9.47 -8.46 -8.87
C MET A 329 9.62 -8.15 -7.37
N THR A 330 9.39 -6.91 -6.99
CA THR A 330 9.36 -6.47 -5.59
C THR A 330 7.92 -6.24 -5.14
N MET A 331 7.51 -6.89 -4.05
CA MET A 331 6.25 -6.62 -3.37
C MET A 331 6.51 -5.76 -2.15
N VAL A 332 5.65 -4.76 -1.93
CA VAL A 332 5.72 -3.93 -0.73
C VAL A 332 4.41 -4.04 0.04
N LYS A 333 4.50 -4.34 1.33
CA LYS A 333 3.35 -4.47 2.22
C LYS A 333 2.66 -3.11 2.40
N GLY A 334 1.33 -3.13 2.44
CA GLY A 334 0.51 -1.94 2.73
C GLY A 334 0.28 -1.02 1.53
N VAL A 335 0.82 -1.31 0.34
CA VAL A 335 0.52 -0.52 -0.87
C VAL A 335 -0.94 -0.75 -1.28
N VAL A 336 -1.71 0.33 -1.34
CA VAL A 336 -3.13 0.30 -1.72
C VAL A 336 -3.39 0.93 -3.09
N GLY A 337 -2.48 1.78 -3.57
CA GLY A 337 -2.60 2.46 -4.86
C GLY A 337 -1.26 2.99 -5.38
N VAL A 338 -1.14 3.08 -6.70
CA VAL A 338 -0.03 3.75 -7.39
C VAL A 338 -0.61 4.70 -8.42
N TYR A 339 -0.14 5.94 -8.41
CA TYR A 339 -0.57 7.01 -9.31
C TYR A 339 0.61 7.42 -10.17
N GLU A 340 0.45 7.31 -11.49
CA GLU A 340 1.52 7.59 -12.43
C GLU A 340 1.27 8.88 -13.20
N SER A 341 2.33 9.66 -13.39
CA SER A 341 2.33 10.86 -14.21
C SER A 341 3.67 11.01 -14.91
N THR A 342 3.71 11.67 -16.06
CA THR A 342 4.94 11.95 -16.80
C THR A 342 5.26 13.43 -16.71
N PHE A 343 6.53 13.76 -16.46
CA PHE A 343 6.99 15.13 -16.32
C PHE A 343 8.41 15.31 -16.86
N ARG A 344 8.87 16.56 -16.93
CA ARG A 344 10.24 16.90 -17.28
C ARG A 344 10.93 17.50 -16.07
N LEU A 345 12.20 17.16 -15.85
CA LEU A 345 12.98 17.76 -14.77
C LEU A 345 13.20 19.26 -15.05
N GLU A 346 13.03 20.07 -14.02
CA GLU A 346 13.31 21.50 -14.08
C GLU A 346 14.81 21.73 -13.89
N THR A 347 15.61 21.56 -14.96
CA THR A 347 17.07 21.75 -14.87
C THR A 347 17.51 23.21 -15.04
N ASN A 348 16.61 24.11 -15.44
CA ASN A 348 16.90 25.52 -15.66
C ASN A 348 15.82 26.40 -15.02
N SER A 349 16.05 26.84 -13.77
CA SER A 349 15.40 28.05 -13.30
C SER A 349 15.88 29.20 -14.18
N LEU A 350 14.98 29.80 -14.96
CA LEU A 350 15.23 31.05 -15.69
C LEU A 350 15.42 32.26 -14.74
N PHE A 351 15.32 32.04 -13.43
CA PHE A 351 15.48 33.04 -12.38
C PHE A 351 16.66 32.64 -11.49
N HIS A 352 17.88 32.95 -11.95
CA HIS A 352 19.07 33.06 -11.12
C HIS A 352 19.82 34.34 -11.44
#